data_AF-A0A1V6AUC1-F1
#
_entry.id   AF-A0A1V6AUC1-F1
#
_cell.length_a   1.000
_cell.length_b   1.000
_cell.length_c   1.000
_cell.angle_alpha   90.00
_cell.angle_beta   90.00
_cell.angle_gamma   90.00
#
_symmetry.space_group_name_H-M   'P 1'
#
loop_
_entity.id
_entity.type
_entity.pdbx_description
1 polymer ?
#
loop_
_entity_poly.entity_id
_entity_poly.type
_entity_poly.pdbx_seq_one_letter_code
_entity_poly.pdbx_strand_id
1 'polypeptide(L)'
;MGMNVFREKKWSPYAAGALAGLLLVLSVFVTGKYFGASTTFVRAAGFVEQTILPEKVAVMDYFIKEKVKIDWQFMFVVGVLFGSLAAAWISKEKKAVAVPPMWEARFGPSRARRWIAAFLGGIVLMFGARLADG
;
A
#
# COMPACT_ATOMS: atom_id res chain seq x y z
N MET A 1 -9.80 -7.52 -34.92
CA MET A 1 -9.48 -6.27 -34.18
C MET A 1 -9.13 -6.70 -32.75
N GLY A 2 -7.84 -6.79 -32.42
CA GLY A 2 -7.39 -7.44 -31.19
C GLY A 2 -7.77 -6.64 -29.94
N MET A 3 -8.44 -7.28 -28.98
CA MET A 3 -8.68 -6.70 -27.67
C MET A 3 -7.33 -6.37 -27.01
N ASN A 4 -7.08 -5.09 -26.76
CA ASN A 4 -5.89 -4.68 -26.03
C ASN A 4 -6.14 -4.90 -24.54
N VAL A 5 -5.76 -6.09 -24.06
CA VAL A 5 -5.98 -6.55 -22.68
C VAL A 5 -5.49 -5.51 -21.65
N PHE A 6 -4.47 -4.73 -21.96
CA PHE A 6 -3.94 -3.68 -21.08
C PHE A 6 -4.84 -2.43 -20.96
N ARG A 7 -5.84 -2.27 -21.84
CA ARG A 7 -6.83 -1.19 -21.79
C ARG A 7 -8.17 -1.62 -21.21
N GLU A 8 -8.33 -2.91 -20.89
CA GLU A 8 -9.55 -3.41 -20.30
C GLU A 8 -9.73 -2.87 -18.87
N LYS A 9 -10.94 -2.39 -18.58
CA LYS A 9 -11.28 -1.82 -17.26
C LYS A 9 -11.31 -2.86 -16.15
N LYS A 10 -11.56 -4.12 -16.52
CA LYS A 10 -11.67 -5.24 -15.61
C LYS A 10 -11.03 -6.45 -16.25
N TRP A 11 -10.16 -7.12 -15.50
CA TRP A 11 -9.61 -8.41 -15.89
C TRP A 11 -10.43 -9.52 -15.24
N SER A 12 -10.38 -10.72 -15.82
CA SER A 12 -10.95 -11.91 -15.18
C SER A 12 -10.30 -12.10 -13.80
N PRO A 13 -11.09 -12.35 -12.74
CA PRO A 13 -10.56 -12.54 -11.39
C PRO A 13 -9.61 -13.75 -11.32
N TYR A 14 -9.81 -14.76 -12.15
CA TYR A 14 -8.92 -15.92 -12.25
C TYR A 14 -7.56 -15.55 -12.84
N ALA A 15 -7.55 -14.72 -13.89
CA ALA A 15 -6.30 -14.28 -14.52
C ALA A 15 -5.52 -13.34 -13.59
N ALA A 16 -6.21 -12.36 -12.98
CA ALA A 16 -5.59 -11.46 -12.01
C ALA A 16 -5.08 -12.22 -10.77
N GLY A 17 -5.85 -13.19 -10.27
CA GLY A 17 -5.45 -14.05 -9.16
C GLY A 17 -4.24 -14.93 -9.48
N ALA A 18 -4.21 -15.54 -10.67
CA ALA A 18 -3.06 -16.34 -11.11
C ALA A 18 -1.77 -15.51 -11.21
N LEU A 19 -1.85 -14.28 -11.73
CA LEU A 19 -0.71 -13.37 -11.80
C LEU A 19 -0.24 -12.89 -10.43
N ALA A 20 -1.16 -12.60 -9.51
CA ALA A 20 -0.84 -12.26 -8.13
C ALA A 20 -0.18 -13.43 -7.39
N GLY A 21 -0.67 -14.66 -7.62
CA GLY A 21 -0.08 -15.89 -7.09
C GLY A 21 1.32 -16.14 -7.65
N LEU A 22 1.52 -15.96 -8.95
CA LEU A 22 2.84 -16.07 -9.58
C LEU A 22 3.82 -15.04 -9.00
N LEU A 23 3.37 -13.79 -8.82
CA LEU A 23 4.17 -12.75 -8.18
C LEU A 23 4.56 -13.13 -6.75
N LEU A 24 3.67 -13.79 -5.99
CA LEU A 24 3.96 -14.26 -4.65
C LEU A 24 5.03 -15.34 -4.65
N VAL A 25 4.91 -16.34 -5.53
CA VAL A 25 5.92 -17.39 -5.70
C VAL A 25 7.26 -16.79 -6.10
N LEU A 26 7.29 -15.85 -7.04
CA LEU A 26 8.51 -15.17 -7.47
C LEU A 26 9.13 -14.34 -6.34
N SER A 27 8.33 -13.67 -5.51
CA SER A 27 8.83 -12.91 -4.36
C SER A 27 9.59 -13.83 -3.40
N VAL A 28 8.99 -14.97 -3.04
CA VAL A 28 9.62 -15.96 -2.15
C VAL A 28 10.85 -16.59 -2.82
N PHE A 29 10.77 -16.92 -4.10
CA PHE A 29 11.88 -17.52 -4.84
C PHE A 29 13.11 -16.61 -4.93
N VAL A 30 12.91 -15.33 -5.24
CA VAL A 30 14.02 -14.37 -5.44
C VAL A 30 14.56 -13.84 -4.12
N THR A 31 13.70 -13.62 -3.13
CA THR A 31 14.07 -12.88 -1.90
C THR A 31 13.93 -13.67 -0.61
N GLY A 32 13.36 -14.87 -0.66
CA GLY A 32 13.01 -15.65 0.53
C GLY A 32 11.88 -15.04 1.36
N LYS A 33 11.21 -13.98 0.87
CA LYS A 33 10.20 -13.21 1.60
C LYS A 33 8.88 -13.14 0.86
N TYR A 34 7.79 -13.27 1.60
CA TYR A 34 6.46 -12.90 1.13
C TYR A 34 6.37 -11.38 0.97
N PHE A 35 5.59 -10.92 -0.01
CA PHE A 35 5.30 -9.50 -0.11
C PHE A 35 4.26 -9.11 0.94
N GLY A 36 4.44 -7.94 1.56
CA GLY A 36 3.55 -7.38 2.58
C GLY A 36 3.60 -5.86 2.54
N ALA A 37 2.69 -5.18 3.25
CA ALA A 37 2.61 -3.72 3.23
C ALA A 37 2.81 -3.08 4.62
N SER A 38 2.27 -3.68 5.68
CA SER A 38 2.22 -3.12 7.04
C SER A 38 3.60 -2.84 7.66
N THR A 39 4.60 -3.68 7.39
CA THR A 39 5.99 -3.50 7.87
C THR A 39 6.62 -2.22 7.35
N THR A 40 6.43 -1.91 6.07
CA THR A 40 6.98 -0.74 5.40
C THR A 40 6.48 0.56 6.01
N PHE A 41 5.19 0.65 6.38
CA PHE A 41 4.63 1.88 6.97
C PHE A 41 5.24 2.22 8.33
N VAL A 42 5.52 1.23 9.17
CA VAL A 42 6.16 1.50 10.47
C VAL A 42 7.65 1.79 10.30
N ARG A 43 8.34 1.15 9.36
CA ARG A 43 9.74 1.53 9.05
C ARG A 43 9.84 2.96 8.54
N ALA A 44 8.89 3.40 7.71
CA ALA A 44 8.82 4.79 7.25
C ALA A 44 8.55 5.77 8.40
N ALA A 45 7.63 5.44 9.32
CA ALA A 45 7.41 6.22 10.53
C ALA A 45 8.68 6.28 11.41
N GLY A 46 9.36 5.14 11.60
CA GLY A 46 10.63 5.07 12.31
C GLY A 46 11.74 5.92 11.68
N PHE A 47 11.79 6.02 10.35
CA PHE A 47 12.73 6.91 9.66
C PHE A 47 12.48 8.38 9.98
N VAL A 48 11.20 8.80 9.98
CA VAL A 48 10.81 10.18 10.33
C VAL A 48 11.08 10.44 11.82
N GLU A 49 10.76 9.49 12.70
CA GLU A 49 11.02 9.63 14.14
C GLU A 49 12.53 9.70 14.45
N GLN A 50 13.38 8.96 13.74
CA GLN A 50 14.84 9.04 13.86
C GLN A 50 15.39 10.44 13.51
N THR A 51 14.79 11.12 12.54
CA THR A 51 15.21 12.47 12.15
C THR A 51 14.83 13.54 13.18
N ILE A 52 13.87 13.28 14.06
CA ILE A 52 13.34 14.26 15.02
C ILE A 52 13.85 13.97 16.45
N LEU A 53 14.00 12.70 16.85
CA LEU A 53 14.39 12.28 18.21
C LEU A 53 15.38 11.08 18.20
N PRO A 54 16.63 11.28 17.76
CA PRO A 54 17.61 10.21 17.61
C PRO A 54 17.97 9.49 18.93
N GLU A 55 17.95 10.19 20.07
CA GLU A 55 18.30 9.62 21.39
C GLU A 55 17.28 8.60 21.91
N LYS A 56 15.98 8.72 21.56
CA LYS A 56 14.96 7.76 22.00
C LYS A 56 14.90 6.50 21.14
N VAL A 57 15.25 6.61 19.86
CA VAL A 57 15.23 5.48 18.92
C VAL A 57 16.42 4.54 19.15
N ALA A 58 17.57 5.06 19.60
CA ALA A 58 18.77 4.27 19.85
C ALA A 58 18.67 3.29 21.04
N VAL A 59 17.71 3.49 21.95
CA VAL A 59 17.58 2.71 23.19
C VAL A 59 16.40 1.72 23.13
N MET A 60 15.54 1.81 22.11
CA MET A 60 14.32 1.00 22.02
C MET A 60 14.55 -0.24 21.16
N ASP A 61 14.50 -1.42 21.79
CA ASP A 61 14.74 -2.74 21.15
C ASP A 61 13.92 -2.95 19.86
N TYR A 62 12.73 -2.35 19.77
CA TYR A 62 11.85 -2.41 18.60
C TYR A 62 12.50 -1.83 17.33
N PHE A 63 13.21 -0.70 17.45
CA PHE A 63 13.86 -0.03 16.30
C PHE A 63 15.26 -0.58 15.99
N ILE A 64 15.88 -1.27 16.95
CA ILE A 64 17.10 -2.05 16.71
C ILE A 64 16.77 -3.32 15.92
N LYS A 65 15.64 -3.96 16.23
CA LYS A 65 15.14 -5.14 15.51
C LYS A 65 14.62 -4.78 14.12
N GLU A 66 13.93 -3.65 13.99
CA GLU A 66 13.50 -3.09 12.70
C GLU A 66 14.44 -2.02 12.15
N LYS A 67 15.68 -2.43 11.83
CA LYS A 67 16.64 -1.57 11.16
C LYS A 67 16.01 -0.91 9.94
N VAL A 68 16.02 0.43 9.92
CA VAL A 68 15.56 1.22 8.80
C VAL A 68 16.49 0.99 7.60
N LYS A 69 16.16 0.00 6.79
CA LYS A 69 16.78 -0.29 5.50
C LYS A 69 15.70 -0.13 4.45
N ILE A 70 16.06 0.45 3.30
CA ILE A 70 15.32 0.22 2.07
C ILE A 70 15.45 -1.27 1.79
N ASP A 71 14.46 -2.03 2.22
CA ASP A 71 14.42 -3.46 2.03
C ASP A 71 13.49 -3.80 0.86
N TRP A 72 13.46 -5.07 0.49
CA TRP A 72 12.61 -5.55 -0.60
C TRP A 72 11.14 -5.14 -0.44
N GLN A 73 10.62 -5.14 0.79
CA GLN A 73 9.23 -4.78 1.05
C GLN A 73 8.96 -3.29 0.81
N PHE A 74 9.92 -2.42 1.11
CA PHE A 74 9.86 -1.01 0.74
C PHE A 74 9.82 -0.83 -0.79
N MET A 75 10.71 -1.52 -1.51
CA MET A 75 10.72 -1.51 -2.99
C MET A 75 9.41 -2.04 -3.58
N PHE A 76 8.83 -3.09 -2.98
CA PHE A 76 7.55 -3.66 -3.38
C PHE A 76 6.41 -2.64 -3.24
N VAL A 77 6.28 -1.97 -2.10
CA VAL A 77 5.21 -0.97 -1.88
C VAL A 77 5.36 0.21 -2.85
N VAL A 78 6.59 0.68 -3.08
CA VAL A 78 6.88 1.72 -4.08
C VAL A 78 6.52 1.23 -5.49
N GLY A 79 6.83 -0.03 -5.82
CA GLY A 79 6.45 -0.67 -7.06
C GLY A 79 4.92 -0.75 -7.25
N VAL A 80 4.17 -1.07 -6.19
CA VAL A 80 2.69 -1.06 -6.22
C VAL A 80 2.16 0.35 -6.49
N LEU A 81 2.74 1.37 -5.85
CA LEU A 81 2.35 2.77 -6.08
C LEU A 81 2.55 3.17 -7.55
N PHE A 82 3.76 3.03 -8.08
CA PHE A 82 4.05 3.43 -9.46
C PHE A 82 3.40 2.50 -10.49
N GLY A 83 3.31 1.20 -10.21
CA GLY A 83 2.63 0.23 -11.05
C GLY A 83 1.14 0.52 -11.18
N SER A 84 0.46 0.85 -10.08
CA SER A 84 -0.96 1.24 -10.12
C SER A 84 -1.19 2.55 -10.86
N LEU A 85 -0.29 3.53 -10.71
CA LEU A 85 -0.34 4.80 -11.45
C LEU A 85 -0.15 4.56 -12.96
N ALA A 86 0.85 3.76 -13.35
CA ALA A 86 1.09 3.40 -14.74
C ALA A 86 -0.10 2.63 -15.34
N ALA A 87 -0.66 1.67 -14.60
CA ALA A 87 -1.85 0.93 -15.02
C ALA A 87 -3.04 1.88 -15.26
N ALA A 88 -3.31 2.81 -14.33
CA ALA A 88 -4.37 3.81 -14.48
C ALA A 88 -4.15 4.75 -15.69
N TRP A 89 -2.88 5.00 -16.05
CA TRP A 89 -2.53 5.80 -17.22
C TRP A 89 -2.75 5.05 -18.53
N ILE A 90 -2.33 3.78 -18.59
CA ILE A 90 -2.48 2.93 -19.78
C ILE A 90 -3.96 2.62 -20.04
N SER A 91 -4.74 2.34 -19.00
CA SER A 91 -6.17 2.04 -19.10
C SER A 91 -7.06 3.28 -19.28
N LYS A 92 -6.49 4.49 -19.18
CA LYS A 92 -7.22 5.78 -19.20
C LYS A 92 -8.30 5.89 -18.12
N GLU A 93 -8.13 5.24 -16.97
CA GLU A 93 -9.09 5.24 -15.86
C GLU A 93 -8.73 6.21 -14.72
N LYS A 94 -7.88 7.21 -14.97
CA LYS A 94 -7.54 8.22 -13.97
C LYS A 94 -8.79 8.97 -13.51
N LYS A 95 -9.22 8.76 -12.26
CA LYS A 95 -10.32 9.49 -11.62
C LYS A 95 -9.80 10.17 -10.36
N ALA A 96 -9.30 11.40 -10.50
CA ALA A 96 -8.91 12.23 -9.37
C ALA A 96 -10.17 12.90 -8.79
N VAL A 97 -10.89 12.19 -7.92
CA VAL A 97 -12.10 12.72 -7.26
C VAL A 97 -11.86 12.81 -5.76
N ALA A 98 -12.01 14.01 -5.20
CA ALA A 98 -11.82 14.26 -3.77
C ALA A 98 -12.82 13.51 -2.89
N VAL A 99 -14.01 13.22 -3.41
CA VAL A 99 -15.05 12.42 -2.75
C VAL A 99 -15.59 11.40 -3.77
N PRO A 100 -15.34 10.10 -3.59
CA PRO A 100 -15.88 9.09 -4.50
C PRO A 100 -17.42 9.08 -4.51
N PRO A 101 -18.08 8.83 -5.65
CA PRO A 101 -19.55 8.80 -5.73
C PRO A 101 -20.22 7.86 -4.72
N MET A 102 -19.58 6.72 -4.41
CA MET A 102 -20.07 5.79 -3.38
C MET A 102 -20.08 6.40 -1.97
N TRP A 103 -19.10 7.27 -1.66
CA TRP A 103 -19.05 7.97 -0.38
C TRP A 103 -20.09 9.09 -0.36
N GLU A 104 -20.16 9.86 -1.43
CA GLU A 104 -21.11 10.97 -1.57
C GLU A 104 -22.55 10.50 -1.41
N ALA A 105 -22.92 9.38 -2.05
CA ALA A 105 -24.25 8.79 -1.94
C ALA A 105 -24.65 8.40 -0.51
N ARG A 106 -23.68 8.12 0.38
CA ARG A 106 -23.95 7.66 1.75
C ARG A 106 -23.73 8.71 2.83
N PHE A 107 -22.72 9.57 2.65
CA PHE A 107 -22.22 10.49 3.68
C PHE A 107 -22.18 11.95 3.22
N GLY A 108 -22.57 12.22 1.97
CA GLY A 108 -22.58 13.53 1.35
C GLY A 108 -21.25 13.97 0.73
N PRO A 109 -21.23 15.12 0.03
CA PRO A 109 -20.07 15.60 -0.75
C PRO A 109 -18.97 16.26 0.10
N SER A 110 -19.09 16.23 1.44
CA SER A 110 -18.13 16.90 2.32
C SER A 110 -16.75 16.25 2.24
N ARG A 111 -15.80 17.00 1.67
CA ARG A 111 -14.38 16.62 1.61
C ARG A 111 -13.85 16.39 3.02
N ALA A 112 -13.96 17.38 3.90
CA ALA A 112 -13.43 17.31 5.26
C ALA A 112 -13.89 16.04 6.00
N ARG A 113 -15.18 15.71 5.92
CA ARG A 113 -15.74 14.49 6.51
C ARG A 113 -15.09 13.21 5.95
N ARG A 114 -14.87 13.14 4.64
CA ARG A 114 -14.18 12.00 3.99
C ARG A 114 -12.72 11.89 4.45
N TRP A 115 -11.98 12.99 4.48
CA TRP A 115 -10.56 12.98 4.84
C TRP A 115 -10.35 12.60 6.30
N ILE A 116 -11.17 13.14 7.22
CA ILE A 116 -11.13 12.76 8.65
C ILE A 116 -11.43 11.26 8.80
N ALA A 117 -12.48 10.76 8.13
CA ALA A 117 -12.79 9.33 8.18
C ALA A 117 -11.71 8.46 7.53
N ALA A 118 -11.05 8.94 6.46
CA ALA A 118 -9.89 8.26 5.85
C ALA A 118 -8.77 8.07 6.86
N PHE A 119 -8.45 9.16 7.55
CA PHE A 119 -7.36 9.21 8.50
C PHE A 119 -7.63 8.32 9.71
N LEU A 120 -8.80 8.46 10.33
CA LEU A 120 -9.20 7.62 11.46
C LEU A 120 -9.32 6.14 11.06
N GLY A 121 -9.88 5.85 9.90
CA GLY A 121 -9.91 4.49 9.35
C GLY A 121 -8.52 3.91 9.11
N GLY A 122 -7.58 4.73 8.66
CA GLY A 122 -6.17 4.35 8.50
C GLY A 122 -5.50 4.00 9.83
N ILE A 123 -5.77 4.74 10.90
CA ILE A 123 -5.29 4.43 12.25
C ILE A 123 -5.79 3.06 12.70
N VAL A 124 -7.10 2.82 12.58
CA VAL A 124 -7.72 1.54 12.96
C VAL A 124 -7.15 0.39 12.12
N LEU A 125 -6.99 0.59 10.81
CA LEU A 125 -6.40 -0.40 9.91
C LEU A 125 -4.97 -0.74 10.31
N MET A 126 -4.13 0.26 10.58
CA MET A 126 -2.74 0.05 10.99
C MET A 126 -2.64 -0.68 12.32
N PHE A 127 -3.49 -0.32 13.28
CA PHE A 127 -3.54 -1.01 14.57
C PHE A 127 -3.95 -2.48 14.41
N GLY A 128 -5.01 -2.75 13.62
CA GLY A 128 -5.47 -4.11 13.32
C GLY A 128 -4.42 -4.95 12.60
N ALA A 129 -3.78 -4.39 11.58
CA ALA A 129 -2.71 -5.05 10.83
C ALA A 129 -1.55 -5.47 11.75
N ARG A 130 -1.19 -4.61 12.72
CA ARG A 130 -0.12 -4.92 13.67
C ARG A 130 -0.50 -5.95 14.72
N LEU A 131 -1.74 -5.93 15.20
CA LEU A 131 -2.23 -6.97 16.10
C LEU A 131 -2.32 -8.35 15.40
N ALA A 132 -2.59 -8.36 14.10
CA ALA A 132 -2.67 -9.57 13.29
C ALA A 132 -1.33 -10.04 12.71
N ASP A 133 -0.23 -9.30 12.97
CA ASP A 133 1.10 -9.52 12.39
C ASP A 133 1.11 -9.58 10.84
N GLY A 134 0.23 -8.79 10.20
CA GLY A 134 -0.03 -8.80 8.76
C GLY A 134 -0.56 -7.50 8.21
#